data_AF-A0A0G1VZ31-F1
#
_entry.id   AF-A0A0G1VZ31-F1
#
_cell.length_a   1.000
_cell.length_b   1.000
_cell.length_c   1.000
_cell.angle_alpha   90.00
_cell.angle_beta   90.00
_cell.angle_gamma   90.00
#
_symmetry.space_group_name_H-M   'P 1'
#
loop_
_entity.id
_entity.type
_entity.pdbx_description
1 polymer ?
#
loop_
_entity_poly.entity_id
_entity_poly.type
_entity_poly.pdbx_seq_one_letter_code
_entity_poly.pdbx_strand_id
1 'polypeptide(L)'
;MTTKDVINLYEEYRKRYGAEAYKYISALLIEVKAIHYQDFLKHPTPKNDHEQSWKGFKGNALERLIDHILKEQIFALGLKLVRGKKFERTYPENLTTELQHVKRNLSIDFGKFGFHIPDVDLVVFNPTTFRVIAVLSSKSTLRERIAQSGYWNIKIKNYNLTKHIKVFFVSPDEDNDFSNDKGTGVGKSRAIVETDLDGAYVMTEQSIKESEKVKTFDKFMDDLKKLLK
;
A
#
# COMPACT_ATOMS: atom_id res chain seq x y z
N MET A 1 -18.60 -8.13 -9.31
CA MET A 1 -18.25 -7.44 -8.06
C MET A 1 -17.40 -6.26 -8.41
N THR A 2 -17.74 -5.09 -7.88
CA THR A 2 -17.01 -3.84 -8.07
C THR A 2 -16.19 -3.51 -6.84
N THR A 3 -15.26 -2.56 -6.94
CA THR A 3 -14.58 -2.10 -5.73
C THR A 3 -15.49 -1.27 -4.81
N LYS A 4 -16.62 -0.74 -5.31
CA LYS A 4 -17.59 -0.07 -4.45
C LYS A 4 -18.20 -1.06 -3.45
N ASP A 5 -18.43 -2.29 -3.90
CA ASP A 5 -18.95 -3.37 -3.05
C ASP A 5 -17.96 -3.72 -1.93
N VAL A 6 -16.67 -3.76 -2.25
CA VAL A 6 -15.59 -3.98 -1.27
C VAL A 6 -15.56 -2.86 -0.20
N ILE A 7 -15.69 -1.60 -0.61
CA ILE A 7 -15.72 -0.46 0.31
C ILE A 7 -16.98 -0.49 1.18
N ASN A 8 -18.14 -0.79 0.60
CA ASN A 8 -19.39 -0.91 1.35
C ASN A 8 -19.30 -2.01 2.43
N LEU A 9 -18.72 -3.17 2.08
CA LEU A 9 -18.48 -4.24 3.05
C LEU A 9 -17.52 -3.77 4.16
N TYR A 10 -16.47 -3.02 3.81
CA TYR A 10 -15.59 -2.43 4.83
C TYR A 10 -16.33 -1.48 5.77
N GLU A 11 -17.28 -0.69 5.28
CA GLU A 11 -18.10 0.18 6.12
C GLU A 11 -19.02 -0.61 7.07
N GLU A 12 -19.45 -1.82 6.71
CA GLU A 12 -20.16 -2.72 7.63
C GLU A 12 -19.23 -3.23 8.75
N TYR A 13 -18.00 -3.62 8.40
CA TYR A 13 -16.97 -3.93 9.40
C TYR A 13 -16.66 -2.73 10.29
N ARG A 14 -16.57 -1.52 9.71
CA ARG A 14 -16.34 -0.27 10.46
C ARG A 14 -17.47 0.02 11.44
N LYS A 15 -18.74 -0.23 11.09
CA LYS A 15 -19.88 -0.12 12.01
C LYS A 15 -19.79 -1.11 13.16
N ARG A 16 -19.31 -2.33 12.89
CA ARG A 16 -19.22 -3.41 13.90
C ARG A 16 -18.02 -3.28 14.84
N TYR A 17 -16.86 -2.90 14.30
CA TYR A 17 -15.57 -2.95 15.00
C TYR A 17 -14.96 -1.56 15.27
N GLY A 18 -15.58 -0.49 14.78
CA GLY A 18 -15.12 0.88 15.00
C GLY A 18 -13.72 1.14 14.44
N ALA A 19 -12.86 1.73 15.26
CA ALA A 19 -11.47 2.02 14.89
C ALA A 19 -10.64 0.76 14.58
N GLU A 20 -11.03 -0.39 15.14
CA GLU A 20 -10.31 -1.66 14.99
C GLU A 20 -10.66 -2.41 13.71
N ALA A 21 -11.58 -1.90 12.90
CA ALA A 21 -12.03 -2.55 11.66
C ALA A 21 -10.88 -2.86 10.68
N TYR A 22 -9.79 -2.10 10.73
CA TYR A 22 -8.60 -2.35 9.90
C TYR A 22 -7.97 -3.73 10.19
N LYS A 23 -8.15 -4.30 11.38
CA LYS A 23 -7.57 -5.61 11.75
C LYS A 23 -8.21 -6.76 10.97
N TYR A 24 -9.44 -6.57 10.52
CA TYR A 24 -10.28 -7.59 9.90
C TYR A 24 -10.17 -7.63 8.36
N ILE A 25 -9.20 -6.95 7.76
CA ILE A 25 -9.06 -6.87 6.30
C ILE A 25 -8.86 -8.25 5.67
N SER A 26 -8.13 -9.15 6.33
CA SER A 26 -7.96 -10.54 5.85
C SER A 26 -9.31 -11.28 5.79
N ALA A 27 -10.12 -11.19 6.85
CA ALA A 27 -11.47 -11.79 6.90
C ALA A 27 -12.38 -11.19 5.82
N LEU A 28 -12.39 -9.87 5.68
CA LEU A 28 -13.13 -9.18 4.63
C LEU A 28 -12.72 -9.68 3.24
N LEU A 29 -11.42 -9.84 2.97
CA LEU A 29 -10.94 -10.33 1.67
C LEU A 29 -11.34 -11.78 1.38
N ILE A 30 -11.56 -12.61 2.41
CA ILE A 30 -12.12 -13.97 2.26
C ILE A 30 -13.58 -13.88 1.82
N GLU A 31 -14.40 -13.03 2.45
CA GLU A 31 -15.80 -12.82 2.05
C GLU A 31 -15.90 -12.26 0.63
N VAL A 32 -15.06 -11.28 0.31
CA VAL A 32 -14.93 -10.72 -1.05
C VAL A 32 -14.55 -11.80 -2.06
N LYS A 33 -13.70 -12.78 -1.71
CA LYS A 33 -13.34 -13.90 -2.61
C LYS A 33 -14.57 -14.75 -2.95
N ALA A 34 -15.42 -15.03 -1.96
CA ALA A 34 -16.62 -15.83 -2.15
C ALA A 34 -17.60 -15.11 -3.10
N ILE A 35 -17.83 -13.81 -2.89
CA ILE A 35 -18.70 -12.99 -3.75
C ILE A 35 -18.12 -12.91 -5.17
N HIS A 36 -16.81 -12.64 -5.30
CA HIS A 36 -16.12 -12.60 -6.58
C HIS A 36 -16.24 -13.93 -7.35
N TYR A 37 -16.18 -15.07 -6.65
CA TYR A 37 -16.36 -16.38 -7.28
C TYR A 37 -17.77 -16.57 -7.85
N GLN A 38 -18.81 -16.14 -7.13
CA GLN A 38 -20.19 -16.19 -7.65
C GLN A 38 -20.38 -15.37 -8.93
N ASP A 39 -19.73 -14.21 -9.02
CA ASP A 39 -19.75 -13.40 -10.24
C ASP A 39 -18.92 -14.01 -11.37
N PHE A 40 -17.78 -14.63 -11.02
CA PHE A 40 -16.96 -15.36 -11.98
C PHE A 40 -17.73 -16.54 -12.60
N LEU A 41 -18.55 -17.26 -11.85
CA LEU A 41 -19.38 -18.35 -12.39
C LEU A 41 -20.39 -17.86 -13.45
N LYS A 42 -20.89 -16.63 -13.30
CA LYS A 42 -21.80 -15.99 -14.27
C LYS A 42 -21.05 -15.43 -15.49
N HIS A 43 -19.84 -14.93 -15.26
CA HIS A 43 -19.02 -14.23 -16.25
C HIS A 43 -17.55 -14.67 -16.13
N PRO A 44 -17.21 -15.90 -16.57
CA PRO A 44 -15.86 -16.42 -16.45
C PRO A 44 -14.90 -15.66 -17.37
N THR A 45 -13.62 -15.63 -16.98
CA THR A 45 -12.56 -15.12 -17.87
C THR A 45 -12.39 -16.06 -19.08
N PRO A 46 -11.83 -15.60 -20.22
CA PRO A 46 -11.63 -16.46 -21.39
C PRO A 46 -10.80 -17.72 -21.12
N LYS A 47 -9.90 -17.68 -20.12
CA LYS A 47 -9.07 -18.81 -19.70
C LYS A 47 -9.73 -19.70 -18.63
N ASN A 48 -10.93 -19.32 -18.17
CA ASN A 48 -11.65 -19.98 -17.08
C ASN A 48 -10.80 -20.21 -15.81
N ASP A 49 -9.91 -19.26 -15.49
CA ASP A 49 -9.03 -19.30 -14.31
C ASP A 49 -9.47 -18.26 -13.28
N HIS A 50 -10.22 -18.72 -12.28
CA HIS A 50 -10.68 -17.86 -11.18
C HIS A 50 -9.54 -17.37 -10.30
N GLU A 51 -8.53 -18.19 -10.03
CA GLU A 51 -7.43 -17.82 -9.13
C GLU A 51 -6.57 -16.72 -9.73
N GLN A 52 -6.33 -16.77 -11.05
CA GLN A 52 -5.63 -15.68 -11.74
C GLN A 52 -6.45 -14.38 -11.70
N SER A 53 -7.76 -14.44 -11.96
CA SER A 53 -8.65 -13.27 -11.86
C SER A 53 -8.66 -12.70 -10.44
N TRP A 54 -8.77 -13.58 -9.45
CA TRP A 54 -8.81 -13.23 -8.04
C TRP A 54 -7.53 -12.53 -7.57
N LYS A 55 -6.35 -13.02 -7.95
CA LYS A 55 -5.06 -12.40 -7.56
C LYS A 55 -4.99 -10.93 -7.99
N GLY A 56 -5.38 -10.63 -9.22
CA GLY A 56 -5.40 -9.26 -9.74
C GLY A 56 -6.43 -8.38 -9.02
N PHE A 57 -7.64 -8.93 -8.81
CA PHE A 57 -8.71 -8.23 -8.10
C PHE A 57 -8.32 -7.93 -6.63
N LYS A 58 -7.81 -8.93 -5.90
CA LYS A 58 -7.44 -8.84 -4.49
C LYS A 58 -6.43 -7.73 -4.21
N GLY A 59 -5.37 -7.63 -5.03
CA GLY A 59 -4.37 -6.56 -4.89
C GLY A 59 -4.99 -5.17 -5.04
N ASN A 60 -5.82 -4.98 -6.07
CA ASN A 60 -6.52 -3.72 -6.29
C ASN A 60 -7.59 -3.42 -5.22
N ALA A 61 -8.23 -4.45 -4.67
CA ALA A 61 -9.16 -4.31 -3.54
C ALA A 61 -8.44 -3.80 -2.29
N LEU A 62 -7.29 -4.40 -1.94
CA LEU A 62 -6.47 -3.97 -0.80
C LEU A 62 -5.97 -2.53 -0.96
N GLU A 63 -5.41 -2.17 -2.12
CA GLU A 63 -4.99 -0.78 -2.43
C GLU A 63 -6.13 0.22 -2.21
N ARG A 64 -7.33 -0.10 -2.69
CA ARG A 64 -8.49 0.80 -2.59
C ARG A 64 -9.07 0.87 -1.19
N LEU A 65 -8.97 -0.21 -0.40
CA LEU A 65 -9.32 -0.18 1.03
C LEU A 65 -8.36 0.74 1.79
N ILE A 66 -7.06 0.62 1.57
CA ILE A 66 -6.06 1.47 2.25
C ILE A 66 -6.25 2.94 1.84
N ASP A 67 -6.47 3.23 0.55
CA ASP A 67 -6.83 4.58 0.07
C ASP A 67 -8.05 5.11 0.83
N HIS A 68 -9.14 4.35 0.88
CA HIS A 68 -10.37 4.74 1.55
C HIS A 68 -10.18 5.03 3.05
N ILE A 69 -9.44 4.16 3.76
CA ILE A 69 -9.20 4.27 5.20
C ILE A 69 -8.35 5.50 5.56
N LEU A 70 -7.35 5.81 4.73
CA LEU A 70 -6.37 6.86 5.03
C LEU A 70 -6.75 8.23 4.47
N LYS A 71 -7.53 8.30 3.39
CA LYS A 71 -7.72 9.53 2.62
C LYS A 71 -8.24 10.72 3.44
N GLU A 72 -9.27 10.51 4.26
CA GLU A 72 -9.83 11.59 5.10
C GLU A 72 -8.84 12.04 6.17
N GLN A 73 -8.14 11.10 6.81
CA GLN A 73 -7.16 11.39 7.86
C GLN A 73 -5.93 12.13 7.31
N ILE A 74 -5.47 11.76 6.12
CA ILE A 74 -4.38 12.45 5.42
C ILE A 74 -4.83 13.84 4.96
N PHE A 75 -6.06 13.97 4.47
CA PHE A 75 -6.63 15.27 4.10
C PHE A 75 -6.72 16.22 5.30
N ALA A 76 -7.09 15.71 6.47
CA ALA A 76 -7.14 16.49 7.71
C ALA A 76 -5.76 17.03 8.15
N LEU A 77 -4.65 16.44 7.67
CA LEU A 77 -3.28 16.95 7.86
C LEU A 77 -2.87 18.00 6.80
N GLY A 78 -3.79 18.41 5.93
CA GLY A 78 -3.49 19.32 4.81
C GLY A 78 -2.71 18.67 3.67
N LEU A 79 -2.69 17.33 3.60
CA LEU A 79 -1.99 16.56 2.59
C LEU A 79 -2.98 15.96 1.57
N LYS A 80 -2.46 15.41 0.47
CA LYS A 80 -3.24 14.64 -0.50
C LYS A 80 -2.68 13.23 -0.63
N LEU A 81 -3.59 12.29 -0.86
CA LEU A 81 -3.33 10.89 -1.17
C LEU A 81 -3.75 10.61 -2.63
N VAL A 82 -2.88 9.97 -3.40
CA VAL A 82 -3.19 9.56 -4.78
C VAL A 82 -2.63 8.18 -5.06
N ARG A 83 -3.37 7.37 -5.83
CA ARG A 83 -2.95 6.02 -6.25
C ARG A 83 -1.81 6.10 -7.28
N GLY A 84 -0.75 5.32 -7.09
CA GLY A 84 0.44 5.35 -7.93
C GLY A 84 0.16 5.03 -9.40
N LYS A 85 -0.77 4.09 -9.65
CA LYS A 85 -1.28 3.75 -11.00
C LYS A 85 -1.79 4.96 -11.79
N LYS A 86 -2.20 6.05 -11.12
CA LYS A 86 -2.59 7.29 -11.79
C LYS A 86 -1.43 7.89 -12.59
N PHE A 87 -0.20 7.80 -12.07
CA PHE A 87 1.01 8.31 -12.73
C PHE A 87 1.49 7.41 -13.86
N GLU A 88 1.29 6.10 -13.75
CA GLU A 88 1.69 5.12 -14.77
C GLU A 88 0.74 5.12 -15.97
N ARG A 89 -0.57 5.14 -15.72
CA ARG A 89 -1.60 4.90 -16.75
C ARG A 89 -2.15 6.15 -17.41
N THR A 90 -1.80 7.33 -16.90
CA THR A 90 -2.26 8.60 -17.47
C THR A 90 -1.10 9.26 -18.21
N TYR A 91 -1.33 9.58 -19.48
CA TYR A 91 -0.38 10.40 -20.24
C TYR A 91 -0.16 11.75 -19.56
N PRO A 92 1.07 12.30 -19.56
CA PRO A 92 1.41 13.53 -18.83
C PRO A 92 0.47 14.71 -19.12
N GLU A 93 0.06 14.92 -20.37
CA GLU A 93 -0.85 15.97 -20.80
C GLU A 93 -2.26 15.87 -20.20
N ASN A 94 -2.65 14.67 -19.75
CA ASN A 94 -3.93 14.39 -19.11
C ASN A 94 -3.85 14.41 -17.58
N LEU A 95 -2.67 14.67 -17.01
CA LEU A 95 -2.51 14.94 -15.58
C LEU A 95 -2.70 16.43 -15.32
N THR A 96 -3.29 16.76 -14.18
CA THR A 96 -3.30 18.15 -13.69
C THR A 96 -1.86 18.63 -13.46
N THR A 97 -1.61 19.93 -13.53
CA THR A 97 -0.28 20.51 -13.27
C THR A 97 0.29 20.06 -11.92
N GLU A 98 -0.55 20.01 -10.88
CA GLU A 98 -0.22 19.43 -9.57
C GLU A 98 0.35 18.01 -9.70
N LEU A 99 -0.36 17.10 -10.38
CA LEU A 99 0.07 15.71 -10.52
C LEU A 99 1.28 15.55 -11.46
N GLN A 100 1.47 16.45 -12.43
CA GLN A 100 2.69 16.47 -13.25
C GLN A 100 3.92 16.80 -12.38
N HIS A 101 3.82 17.81 -11.50
CA HIS A 101 4.89 18.12 -10.54
C HIS A 101 5.16 16.97 -9.58
N VAL A 102 4.12 16.37 -9.01
CA VAL A 102 4.28 15.21 -8.11
C VAL A 102 4.94 14.04 -8.85
N LYS A 103 4.53 13.74 -10.09
CA LYS A 103 5.15 12.70 -10.93
C LYS A 103 6.64 12.98 -11.12
N ARG A 104 7.02 14.23 -11.41
CA ARG A 104 8.42 14.64 -11.58
C ARG A 104 9.21 14.51 -10.28
N ASN A 105 8.64 14.93 -9.16
CA ASN A 105 9.25 14.85 -7.82
C ASN A 105 9.41 13.42 -7.31
N LEU A 106 8.66 12.46 -7.87
CA LEU A 106 8.76 11.04 -7.58
C LEU A 106 9.68 10.27 -8.54
N SER A 107 9.99 10.84 -9.70
CA SER A 107 10.74 10.17 -10.77
C SER A 107 12.21 9.93 -10.40
N ILE A 108 12.72 8.77 -10.77
CA ILE A 108 14.14 8.40 -10.62
C ILE A 108 14.80 8.41 -12.00
N ASP A 109 15.94 9.08 -12.11
CA ASP A 109 16.75 9.10 -13.33
C ASP A 109 17.64 7.86 -13.42
N PHE A 110 17.44 7.03 -14.45
CA PHE A 110 18.28 5.88 -14.76
C PHE A 110 19.32 6.20 -15.86
N GLY A 111 19.60 7.49 -16.09
CA GLY A 111 20.55 7.99 -17.08
C GLY A 111 20.06 7.69 -18.49
N LYS A 112 20.83 6.90 -19.25
CA LYS A 112 20.49 6.52 -20.63
C LYS A 112 19.16 5.76 -20.75
N PHE A 113 18.65 5.19 -19.66
CA PHE A 113 17.37 4.48 -19.64
C PHE A 113 16.18 5.38 -19.28
N GLY A 114 16.41 6.68 -19.08
CA GLY A 114 15.38 7.67 -18.84
C GLY A 114 14.85 7.70 -17.40
N PHE A 115 13.76 8.45 -17.22
CA PHE A 115 13.07 8.61 -15.94
C PHE A 115 12.02 7.52 -15.73
N HIS A 116 12.06 6.89 -14.56
CA HIS A 116 11.09 5.86 -14.17
C HIS A 116 10.38 6.27 -12.88
N ILE A 117 9.11 5.91 -12.79
CA ILE A 117 8.32 6.05 -11.56
C ILE A 117 8.49 4.76 -10.74
N PRO A 118 8.77 4.86 -9.44
CA PRO A 118 8.74 3.71 -8.53
C PRO A 118 7.39 2.98 -8.57
N ASP A 119 7.42 1.65 -8.52
CA ASP A 119 6.21 0.81 -8.38
C ASP A 119 5.71 0.92 -6.92
N VAL A 120 4.78 1.85 -6.71
CA VAL A 120 4.16 2.16 -5.43
C VAL A 120 2.65 2.26 -5.60
N ASP A 121 1.90 1.84 -4.58
CA ASP A 121 0.45 1.78 -4.65
C ASP A 121 -0.20 3.13 -4.32
N LEU A 122 0.34 3.86 -3.33
CA LEU A 122 -0.16 5.16 -2.89
C LEU A 122 0.97 6.17 -2.68
N VAL A 123 0.67 7.43 -2.94
CA VAL A 123 1.59 8.57 -2.79
C VAL A 123 0.95 9.64 -1.93
N VAL A 124 1.65 10.02 -0.86
CA VAL A 124 1.28 11.11 0.05
C VAL A 124 2.12 12.33 -0.28
N PHE A 125 1.47 13.46 -0.57
CA PHE A 125 2.19 14.68 -0.94
C PHE A 125 1.52 15.93 -0.36
N ASN A 126 2.31 17.00 -0.26
CA ASN A 126 1.82 18.33 0.09
C ASN A 126 1.24 19.03 -1.15
N PRO A 127 -0.04 19.41 -1.17
CA PRO A 127 -0.68 20.02 -2.35
C PRO A 127 -0.22 21.44 -2.66
N THR A 128 0.40 22.14 -1.71
CA THR A 128 0.89 23.52 -1.89
C THR A 128 2.30 23.53 -2.46
N THR A 129 3.17 22.62 -2.01
CA THR A 129 4.59 22.57 -2.42
C THR A 129 4.88 21.47 -3.44
N PHE A 130 3.91 20.60 -3.72
CA PHE A 130 4.04 19.38 -4.52
C PHE A 130 5.11 18.40 -4.03
N ARG A 131 5.62 18.59 -2.80
CA ARG A 131 6.63 17.73 -2.20
C ARG A 131 6.01 16.39 -1.83
N VAL A 132 6.62 15.30 -2.30
CA VAL A 132 6.25 13.95 -1.88
C VAL A 132 6.81 13.69 -0.49
N ILE A 133 5.96 13.25 0.43
CA ILE A 133 6.31 13.01 1.83
C ILE A 133 6.59 11.52 2.03
N ALA A 134 5.67 10.69 1.56
CA ALA A 134 5.76 9.26 1.69
C ALA A 134 5.11 8.55 0.50
N VAL A 135 5.54 7.31 0.27
CA VAL A 135 4.91 6.36 -0.62
C VAL A 135 4.60 5.08 0.14
N LEU A 136 3.49 4.44 -0.21
CA LEU A 136 3.05 3.20 0.40
C LEU A 136 2.98 2.12 -0.68
N SER A 137 3.60 0.99 -0.39
CA SER A 137 3.37 -0.27 -1.10
C SER A 137 2.49 -1.17 -0.25
N SER A 138 1.61 -1.92 -0.89
CA SER A 138 0.64 -2.79 -0.23
C SER A 138 0.67 -4.18 -0.84
N LYS A 139 0.70 -5.22 -0.01
CA LYS A 139 0.59 -6.61 -0.47
C LYS A 139 -0.16 -7.42 0.57
N SER A 140 -1.06 -8.31 0.13
CA SER A 140 -1.75 -9.23 1.04
C SER A 140 -0.79 -10.28 1.62
N THR A 141 0.16 -10.73 0.78
CA THR A 141 1.20 -11.72 1.08
C THR A 141 2.56 -11.19 0.64
N LEU A 142 3.59 -11.35 1.46
CA LEU A 142 4.89 -10.71 1.20
C LEU A 142 5.77 -11.56 0.28
N ARG A 143 6.09 -12.79 0.70
CA ARG A 143 7.00 -13.70 0.00
C ARG A 143 8.26 -12.95 -0.48
N GLU A 144 8.77 -13.26 -1.67
CA GLU A 144 9.88 -12.54 -2.31
C GLU A 144 9.53 -11.09 -2.72
N ARG A 145 8.24 -10.74 -2.79
CA ARG A 145 7.77 -9.46 -3.37
C ARG A 145 8.10 -8.26 -2.50
N ILE A 146 8.36 -8.45 -1.21
CA ILE A 146 8.84 -7.38 -0.33
C ILE A 146 10.18 -6.80 -0.80
N ALA A 147 11.02 -7.60 -1.46
CA ALA A 147 12.28 -7.14 -2.05
C ALA A 147 12.08 -6.05 -3.12
N GLN A 148 10.94 -6.02 -3.81
CA GLN A 148 10.62 -4.95 -4.76
C GLN A 148 10.45 -3.60 -4.06
N SER A 149 9.80 -3.59 -2.89
CA SER A 149 9.65 -2.36 -2.09
C SER A 149 10.99 -1.91 -1.53
N GLY A 150 11.83 -2.85 -1.04
CA GLY A 150 13.19 -2.56 -0.62
C GLY A 150 14.05 -1.97 -1.73
N TYR A 151 14.00 -2.54 -2.94
CA TYR A 151 14.70 -2.03 -4.12
C TYR A 151 14.32 -0.58 -4.43
N TRP A 152 13.02 -0.26 -4.44
CA TRP A 152 12.57 1.11 -4.71
C TRP A 152 12.99 2.09 -3.62
N ASN A 153 12.98 1.67 -2.35
CA ASN A 153 13.51 2.52 -1.29
C ASN A 153 15.00 2.84 -1.51
N ILE A 154 15.83 1.83 -1.81
CA ILE A 154 17.24 2.04 -2.11
C ILE A 154 17.41 3.03 -3.28
N LYS A 155 16.63 2.90 -4.36
CA LYS A 155 16.65 3.84 -5.49
C LYS A 155 16.25 5.26 -5.11
N ILE A 156 15.19 5.41 -4.32
CA ILE A 156 14.71 6.69 -3.81
C ILE A 156 15.76 7.36 -2.91
N LYS A 157 16.41 6.59 -2.02
CA LYS A 157 17.44 7.10 -1.09
C LYS A 157 18.75 7.48 -1.77
N ASN A 158 19.09 6.83 -2.87
CA ASN A 158 20.32 7.10 -3.62
C ASN A 158 20.31 8.43 -4.39
N TYR A 159 19.18 9.12 -4.44
CA TYR A 159 19.04 10.36 -5.20
C TYR A 159 18.69 11.54 -4.30
N ASN A 160 19.49 12.61 -4.33
CA ASN A 160 19.37 13.74 -3.40
C ASN A 160 17.99 14.41 -3.43
N LEU A 161 17.35 14.47 -4.60
CA LEU A 161 16.03 15.07 -4.75
C LEU A 161 14.92 14.21 -4.12
N THR A 162 15.09 12.89 -4.02
CA THR A 162 14.04 11.97 -3.55
C THR A 162 14.36 11.32 -2.20
N LYS A 163 15.59 11.40 -1.69
CA LYS A 163 16.02 10.69 -0.47
C LYS A 163 15.22 11.01 0.79
N HIS A 164 14.54 12.15 0.79
CA HIS A 164 13.67 12.58 1.88
C HIS A 164 12.33 11.83 1.91
N ILE A 165 11.90 11.23 0.79
CA ILE A 165 10.64 10.50 0.68
C ILE A 165 10.73 9.24 1.54
N LYS A 166 9.71 9.00 2.36
CA LYS A 166 9.59 7.79 3.18
C LYS A 166 8.90 6.67 2.43
N VAL A 167 9.47 5.47 2.46
CA VAL A 167 8.90 4.28 1.81
C VAL A 167 8.34 3.35 2.87
N PHE A 168 7.01 3.32 2.93
CA PHE A 168 6.26 2.50 3.86
C PHE A 168 5.63 1.30 3.17
N PHE A 169 5.38 0.27 3.97
CA PHE A 169 4.70 -0.94 3.53
C PHE A 169 3.44 -1.17 4.35
N VAL A 170 2.37 -1.69 3.74
CA VAL A 170 1.11 -2.02 4.42
C VAL A 170 0.68 -3.43 4.06
N SER A 171 0.31 -4.23 5.04
CA SER A 171 -0.11 -5.60 4.79
C SER A 171 -1.09 -6.15 5.83
N PRO A 172 -2.09 -6.95 5.44
CA PRO A 172 -2.82 -7.81 6.37
C PRO A 172 -2.00 -9.00 6.88
N ASP A 173 -0.77 -9.21 6.36
CA ASP A 173 0.17 -10.27 6.76
C ASP A 173 -0.42 -11.70 6.72
N GLU A 174 -1.06 -12.06 5.61
CA GLU A 174 -1.71 -13.37 5.47
C GLU A 174 -0.74 -14.56 5.54
N ASP A 175 0.56 -14.33 5.32
CA ASP A 175 1.63 -15.33 5.40
C ASP A 175 2.33 -15.36 6.78
N ASN A 176 1.85 -14.56 7.74
CA ASN A 176 2.35 -14.45 9.11
C ASN A 176 3.88 -14.18 9.15
N ASP A 177 4.36 -13.25 8.31
CA ASP A 177 5.78 -12.87 8.25
C ASP A 177 6.18 -11.88 9.36
N PHE A 178 5.20 -11.22 9.99
CA PHE A 178 5.40 -10.30 11.12
C PHE A 178 4.86 -10.82 12.46
N SER A 179 3.99 -11.84 12.42
CA SER A 179 3.50 -12.57 13.60
C SER A 179 4.60 -13.36 14.32
N ASN A 180 4.32 -13.75 15.57
CA ASN A 180 5.30 -14.32 16.51
C ASN A 180 6.06 -15.57 15.97
N ASP A 181 7.37 -15.54 16.26
CA ASP A 181 8.44 -16.53 16.12
C ASP A 181 8.16 -17.83 15.31
N LYS A 182 8.70 -17.90 14.09
CA LYS A 182 8.79 -19.15 13.30
C LYS A 182 9.86 -20.12 13.85
N GLY A 183 10.34 -19.92 15.09
CA GLY A 183 11.32 -20.77 15.79
C GLY A 183 12.73 -20.79 15.18
N THR A 184 12.96 -20.03 14.11
CA THR A 184 14.16 -20.07 13.26
C THR A 184 14.84 -18.70 13.12
N GLY A 185 14.44 -17.73 13.94
CA GLY A 185 14.93 -16.35 13.89
C GLY A 185 14.04 -15.42 13.06
N VAL A 186 14.56 -14.23 12.74
CA VAL A 186 13.83 -13.20 11.98
C VAL A 186 13.67 -13.65 10.53
N GLY A 187 12.44 -13.79 10.05
CA GLY A 187 12.14 -14.14 8.67
C GLY A 187 12.67 -13.10 7.67
N LYS A 188 13.01 -13.54 6.45
CA LYS A 188 13.60 -12.69 5.39
C LYS A 188 12.77 -11.43 5.10
N SER A 189 11.44 -11.57 5.04
CA SER A 189 10.53 -10.44 4.79
C SER A 189 10.65 -9.37 5.86
N ARG A 190 10.72 -9.78 7.12
CA ARG A 190 10.92 -8.88 8.25
C ARG A 190 12.31 -8.24 8.22
N ALA A 191 13.36 -9.01 7.94
CA ALA A 191 14.71 -8.45 7.81
C ALA A 191 14.75 -7.31 6.79
N ILE A 192 14.15 -7.49 5.59
CA ILE A 192 14.08 -6.45 4.56
C ILE A 192 13.32 -5.20 5.03
N VAL A 193 12.23 -5.36 5.78
CA VAL A 193 11.54 -4.19 6.35
C VAL A 193 12.44 -3.44 7.33
N GLU A 194 13.06 -4.17 8.25
CA GLU A 194 13.87 -3.61 9.33
C GLU A 194 15.16 -2.96 8.80
N THR A 195 15.75 -3.46 7.72
CA THR A 195 16.99 -2.92 7.14
C THR A 195 16.72 -1.93 6.01
N ASP A 196 15.82 -2.25 5.09
CA ASP A 196 15.74 -1.62 3.77
C ASP A 196 14.50 -0.76 3.56
N LEU A 197 13.55 -0.70 4.50
CA LEU A 197 12.37 0.18 4.43
C LEU A 197 12.34 1.22 5.57
N ASP A 198 11.52 2.26 5.41
CA ASP A 198 11.30 3.26 6.46
C ASP A 198 10.24 2.80 7.49
N GLY A 199 9.42 1.79 7.15
CA GLY A 199 8.47 1.16 8.07
C GLY A 199 7.46 0.25 7.38
N ALA A 200 6.79 -0.59 8.16
CA ALA A 200 5.68 -1.45 7.77
C ALA A 200 4.56 -1.39 8.81
N TYR A 201 3.33 -1.36 8.31
CA TYR A 201 2.10 -1.20 9.09
C TYR A 201 1.17 -2.38 8.84
N VAL A 202 0.91 -3.16 9.89
CA VAL A 202 0.23 -4.46 9.78
C VAL A 202 -1.25 -4.35 10.17
N MET A 203 -2.12 -4.89 9.31
CA MET A 203 -3.58 -4.86 9.40
C MET A 203 -4.14 -6.23 9.79
N THR A 204 -3.82 -6.68 11.00
CA THR A 204 -4.15 -8.03 11.47
C THR A 204 -4.73 -8.03 12.88
N GLU A 205 -5.58 -9.01 13.17
CA GLU A 205 -6.07 -9.31 14.53
C GLU A 205 -5.00 -10.00 15.39
N GLN A 206 -4.02 -10.65 14.75
CA GLN A 206 -2.97 -11.37 15.45
C GLN A 206 -1.99 -10.42 16.15
N SER A 207 -1.42 -10.87 17.26
CA SER A 207 -0.28 -10.17 17.85
C SER A 207 0.93 -10.23 16.93
N ILE A 208 1.48 -9.07 16.59
CA ILE A 208 2.76 -8.96 15.90
C ILE A 208 3.85 -8.60 16.90
N LYS A 209 5.09 -8.98 16.60
CA LYS A 209 6.25 -8.50 17.36
C LYS A 209 6.62 -7.11 16.84
N GLU A 210 6.21 -6.05 17.52
CA GLU A 210 6.50 -4.68 17.07
C GLU A 210 7.99 -4.30 17.19
N SER A 211 8.39 -3.30 16.41
CA SER A 211 9.69 -2.64 16.47
C SER A 211 9.54 -1.16 16.08
N GLU A 212 10.67 -0.44 15.99
CA GLU A 212 10.73 0.92 15.42
C GLU A 212 10.14 1.00 14.00
N LYS A 213 10.29 -0.07 13.19
CA LYS A 213 9.85 -0.11 11.80
C LYS A 213 8.67 -1.03 11.54
N VAL A 214 8.39 -2.04 12.36
CA VAL A 214 7.22 -2.93 12.19
C VAL A 214 6.19 -2.61 13.26
N LYS A 215 5.03 -2.08 12.86
CA LYS A 215 3.99 -1.58 13.77
C LYS A 215 2.60 -2.01 13.34
N THR A 216 1.64 -2.01 14.25
CA THR A 216 0.23 -2.11 13.90
C THR A 216 -0.23 -0.87 13.12
N PHE A 217 -1.23 -1.06 12.26
CA PHE A 217 -1.65 -0.03 11.30
C PHE A 217 -2.19 1.25 11.93
N ASP A 218 -2.76 1.19 13.14
CA ASP A 218 -3.19 2.37 13.90
C ASP A 218 -2.06 3.38 14.16
N LYS A 219 -0.80 2.93 14.19
CA LYS A 219 0.37 3.80 14.43
C LYS A 219 0.81 4.60 13.20
N PHE A 220 0.28 4.30 12.01
CA PHE A 220 0.67 4.95 10.76
C PHE A 220 0.49 6.46 10.80
N MET A 221 -0.68 6.93 11.24
CA MET A 221 -0.99 8.36 11.20
C MET A 221 -0.11 9.17 12.15
N ASP A 222 0.27 8.60 13.30
CA ASP A 222 1.14 9.28 14.25
C ASP A 222 2.58 9.35 13.77
N ASP A 223 3.08 8.32 13.10
CA ASP A 223 4.38 8.37 12.44
C ASP A 223 4.37 9.35 11.26
N LEU A 224 3.30 9.38 10.46
CA LEU A 224 3.15 10.35 9.37
C LEU A 224 3.19 11.79 9.89
N LYS A 225 2.50 12.11 10.99
CA LYS A 225 2.53 13.44 11.62
C LYS A 225 3.94 13.85 12.06
N LYS A 226 4.76 12.91 12.55
CA LYS A 226 6.15 13.20 12.95
C LYS A 226 7.02 13.66 11.76
N LEU A 227 6.68 13.26 10.54
CA LEU A 227 7.39 13.68 9.32
C LEU A 227 7.09 15.12 8.89
N LEU A 228 6.04 15.74 9.45
CA LEU A 228 5.63 17.11 9.12
C LEU A 228 6.26 18.16 10.03
N LYS A 229 7.06 17.72 11.01
CA LYS A 229 7.77 18.58 11.96
C LYS A 229 9.13 19.02 11.42
#